data_AF-A0A4Q0LKM1-F1
#
_entry.id   AF-A0A4Q0LKM1-F1
#
_cell.length_a   1.000
_cell.length_b   1.000
_cell.length_c   1.000
_cell.angle_alpha   90.00
_cell.angle_beta   90.00
_cell.angle_gamma   90.00
#
_symmetry.space_group_name_H-M   'P 1'
#
loop_
_entity.id
_entity.type
_entity.pdbx_description
1 polymer ?
#
loop_
_entity_poly.entity_id
_entity_poly.type
_entity_poly.pdbx_seq_one_letter_code
_entity_poly.pdbx_strand_id
1 'polypeptide(L)' 'PSENIEVWTDMLQNMKSRGLKQVELFLSDGVVGMKTALARTYPKAHFQRCLVHVMRNICAKVRVDDREKIM' A
#
# COMPACT_ATOMS: atom_id res chain seq x y z
N PRO A 1 15.82 -8.12 1.41
CA PRO A 1 14.47 -8.71 1.37
C PRO A 1 13.81 -8.40 0.03
N SER A 2 13.37 -9.42 -0.69
CA SER A 2 12.59 -9.28 -1.93
C SER A 2 11.13 -9.02 -1.59
N GLU A 3 10.54 -7.99 -2.18
CA GLU A 3 9.10 -7.72 -2.07
C GLU A 3 8.34 -8.69 -2.97
N ASN A 4 7.92 -9.83 -2.41
CA ASN A 4 7.13 -10.84 -3.10
C ASN A 4 5.82 -11.14 -2.35
N ILE A 5 4.94 -11.90 -2.99
CA ILE A 5 3.60 -12.19 -2.45
C ILE A 5 3.65 -13.00 -1.14
N GLU A 6 4.67 -13.84 -0.98
CA GLU A 6 4.88 -14.68 0.20
C GLU A 6 5.14 -13.81 1.43
N VAL A 7 6.07 -12.85 1.34
CA VAL A 7 6.41 -11.93 2.44
C VAL A 7 5.19 -11.13 2.90
N TRP A 8 4.39 -10.61 1.96
CA TRP A 8 3.16 -9.88 2.30
C TRP A 8 2.12 -10.79 2.96
N THR A 9 1.99 -12.03 2.47
CA THR A 9 1.05 -13.00 3.02
C THR A 9 1.42 -13.33 4.47
N ASP A 10 2.69 -13.63 4.75
CA ASP A 10 3.17 -13.95 6.09
C ASP A 10 2.95 -12.79 7.07
N MET A 11 3.23 -11.55 6.65
CA MET A 11 2.96 -10.36 7.46
C MET A 11 1.47 -10.23 7.81
N LEU A 12 0.57 -10.40 6.83
CA LEU A 12 -0.87 -10.26 7.03
C LEU A 12 -1.44 -11.38 7.92
N GLN A 13 -0.93 -12.61 7.77
CA GLN A 13 -1.30 -13.72 8.65
C GLN A 13 -0.79 -13.50 10.07
N ASN A 14 0.40 -12.93 10.26
CA ASN A 14 0.89 -12.55 11.59
C ASN A 14 -0.02 -11.52 12.27
N MET A 15 -0.52 -10.52 11.53
CA MET A 15 -1.48 -9.57 12.08
C MET A 15 -2.78 -10.26 12.50
N LYS A 16 -3.26 -11.21 11.68
CA LYS A 16 -4.48 -11.98 11.97
C LYS A 16 -4.32 -12.87 13.20
N SER A 17 -3.18 -13.55 13.35
CA SER A 17 -2.90 -14.41 14.50
C SER A 17 -2.78 -13.62 15.81
N ARG A 18 -2.41 -12.34 15.73
CA ARG A 18 -2.39 -11.39 16.86
C ARG A 18 -3.75 -10.80 17.19
N GLY A 19 -4.82 -11.20 16.48
CA GLY A 19 -6.19 -10.83 16.77
C GLY A 19 -6.78 -9.72 15.88
N LEU A 20 -6.07 -9.28 14.83
CA LEU A 20 -6.66 -8.37 13.85
C LEU A 20 -7.69 -9.13 13.00
N LYS A 21 -8.97 -8.95 13.31
CA LYS A 21 -10.06 -9.73 12.70
C LYS A 21 -10.44 -9.24 11.30
N GLN A 22 -10.45 -7.92 11.12
CA GLN A 22 -10.96 -7.27 9.93
C GLN A 22 -10.27 -5.92 9.74
N VAL A 23 -10.05 -5.56 8.48
CA VAL A 23 -9.52 -4.26 8.07
C VAL A 23 -10.50 -3.66 7.07
N GLU A 24 -10.81 -2.38 7.23
CA GLU A 24 -11.71 -1.66 6.32
C GLU A 24 -10.96 -1.02 5.14
N LEU A 25 -9.73 -0.55 5.36
CA LEU A 25 -8.93 0.11 4.33
C LEU A 25 -7.43 -0.18 4.48
N PHE A 26 -6.79 -0.56 3.38
CA PHE A 26 -5.33 -0.59 3.24
C PHE A 26 -4.86 0.59 2.40
N LEU A 27 -3.89 1.34 2.94
CA LEU A 27 -3.16 2.39 2.24
C LEU A 27 -1.73 1.95 2.01
N SER A 28 -1.31 1.90 0.75
CA SER A 28 0.07 1.55 0.40
C SER A 28 0.48 2.13 -0.95
N ASP A 29 1.79 2.19 -1.22
CA ASP A 29 2.35 2.68 -2.49
C ASP A 29 1.97 1.81 -3.71
N GLY A 30 1.58 0.57 -3.47
CA GLY A 30 1.06 -0.35 -4.47
C GLY A 30 2.13 -1.25 -5.09
N VAL A 31 3.11 -1.66 -4.28
CA VAL A 31 4.07 -2.74 -4.61
C VAL A 31 3.39 -4.01 -5.14
N VAL A 32 4.13 -4.71 -6.00
CA VAL A 32 3.65 -5.89 -6.71
C VAL A 32 3.30 -7.01 -5.74
N GLY A 33 2.23 -7.77 -6.03
CA GLY A 33 1.80 -8.92 -5.23
C GLY A 33 1.01 -8.57 -3.96
N MET A 34 1.16 -7.37 -3.42
CA MET A 34 0.52 -6.97 -2.17
C MET A 34 -1.00 -6.86 -2.29
N LYS A 35 -1.55 -6.25 -3.37
CA LYS A 35 -3.02 -6.25 -3.59
C LYS A 35 -3.63 -7.64 -3.55
N THR A 36 -2.95 -8.62 -4.15
CA THR A 36 -3.38 -10.01 -4.18
C THR A 36 -3.33 -10.65 -2.78
N ALA A 37 -2.25 -10.42 -2.03
CA ALA A 37 -2.13 -10.90 -0.64
C ALA A 37 -3.20 -10.30 0.29
N LEU A 38 -3.48 -9.00 0.13
CA LEU A 38 -4.52 -8.28 0.87
C LEU A 38 -5.91 -8.87 0.60
N ALA A 39 -6.27 -9.00 -0.69
CA ALA A 39 -7.57 -9.56 -1.09
C ALA A 39 -7.78 -11.01 -0.60
N ARG A 40 -6.69 -11.80 -0.47
CA ARG A 40 -6.75 -13.16 0.09
C ARG A 40 -6.94 -13.16 1.61
N THR A 41 -6.29 -12.26 2.33
CA THR A 41 -6.28 -12.30 3.81
C THR A 41 -7.45 -11.53 4.43
N TYR A 42 -7.79 -10.37 3.87
CA TYR A 42 -8.86 -9.47 4.31
C TYR A 42 -9.75 -9.09 3.11
N PRO A 43 -10.60 -10.01 2.61
CA PRO A 43 -11.33 -9.83 1.35
C PRO A 43 -12.36 -8.69 1.37
N LYS A 44 -12.78 -8.25 2.55
CA LYS A 44 -13.72 -7.15 2.75
C LYS A 44 -13.03 -5.78 2.81
N ALA A 45 -11.71 -5.74 2.89
CA ALA A 45 -10.97 -4.50 2.99
C ALA A 45 -10.92 -3.78 1.64
N HIS A 46 -11.12 -2.47 1.68
CA HIS A 46 -10.82 -1.61 0.54
C HIS A 46 -9.31 -1.43 0.40
N PHE A 47 -8.88 -1.15 -0.84
CA PHE A 47 -7.51 -0.79 -1.14
C PHE A 47 -7.47 0.59 -1.77
N GLN A 48 -6.60 1.46 -1.26
CA GLN A 48 -6.28 2.74 -1.88
C GLN A 48 -4.76 2.90 -2.00
N ARG A 49 -4.32 3.44 -3.15
CA ARG A 49 -2.93 3.85 -3.31
C ARG A 49 -2.68 5.09 -2.47
N CYS A 50 -1.60 5.09 -1.70
CA CYS A 50 -1.24 6.18 -0.81
C CYS A 50 -0.99 7.46 -1.60
N LEU A 51 -1.83 8.48 -1.37
CA LEU A 51 -1.75 9.75 -2.09
C LEU A 51 -0.46 10.51 -1.79
N VAL A 52 0.13 10.33 -0.60
CA VAL A 52 1.46 10.90 -0.28
C VAL A 52 2.53 10.35 -1.21
N HIS A 53 2.53 9.03 -1.47
CA HIS A 53 3.44 8.42 -2.43
C HIS A 53 3.16 8.87 -3.86
N VAL A 54 1.88 9.02 -4.23
CA VAL A 54 1.50 9.58 -5.54
C VAL A 54 2.04 10.99 -5.71
N MET A 55 1.81 11.88 -4.75
CA MET A 55 2.29 13.27 -4.80
C MET A 55 3.81 13.34 -4.83
N ARG A 56 4.51 12.52 -4.05
CA ARG A 56 5.98 12.43 -4.09
C ARG A 56 6.47 12.00 -5.47
N ASN A 57 5.83 10.99 -6.07
CA ASN A 57 6.18 10.51 -7.41
C ASN A 57 5.95 11.58 -8.49
N ILE A 58 4.84 12.34 -8.39
CA ILE A 58 4.57 13.47 -9.29
C ILE A 58 5.64 14.55 -9.10
N CYS A 59 5.88 15.00 -7.86
CA CYS A 59 6.86 16.05 -7.55
C CYS A 59 8.28 15.68 -7.99
N ALA A 60 8.65 14.39 -7.94
CA ALA A 60 9.94 13.90 -8.42
C ALA A 60 10.12 14.06 -9.95
N LYS A 61 9.03 14.23 -10.71
CA LYS A 61 9.02 14.45 -12.16
C LYS A 61 8.77 15.91 -12.55
N VAL A 62 8.62 16.80 -11.58
CA VAL A 62 8.37 18.23 -11.77
C VAL A 62 9.55 19.04 -11.27
N ARG A 63 9.88 20.12 -11.99
CA ARG A 63 10.93 21.08 -11.60
C ARG A 63 10.62 21.65 -10.23
N VAL A 64 11.65 21.86 -9.41
CA VAL A 64 11.49 22.32 -8.02
C VAL A 64 10.63 23.58 -7.95
N ASP A 65 10.89 24.55 -8.82
CA ASP A 65 10.20 25.85 -8.88
C ASP A 65 8.72 25.74 -9.29
N ASP A 66 8.30 24.63 -9.91
CA ASP A 66 6.92 24.42 -10.36
C ASP A 66 6.10 23.56 -9.39
N ARG A 67 6.72 23.01 -8.34
CA ARG A 67 6.05 22.06 -7.43
C ARG A 67 4.96 22.72 -6.58
N GLU A 68 5.12 23.98 -6.20
CA GLU A 68 4.11 24.71 -5.41
C GLU A 68 2.76 24.79 -6.15
N LYS A 69 2.76 24.86 -7.49
CA LYS A 69 1.54 25.01 -8.30
C LYS A 69 0.68 23.74 -8.36
N ILE A 70 1.22 22.59 -7.94
CA ILE A 70 0.59 21.28 -8.10
C ILE A 70 0.36 20.55 -6.78
N MET A 71 0.86 21.09 -5.67
CA MET A 71 0.60 20.59 -4.31
C MET A 71 -0.63 21.26 -3.73
#